data_AF-A0A2V6MI12-F1
#
_entry.id   AF-A0A2V6MI12-F1
#
_cell.length_a   1.000
_cell.length_b   1.000
_cell.length_c   1.000
_cell.angle_alpha   90.00
_cell.angle_beta   90.00
_cell.angle_gamma   90.00
#
_symmetry.space_group_name_H-M   'P 1'
#
loop_
_entity.id
_entity.type
_entity.pdbx_description
1 polymer ?
#
loop_
_entity_poly.entity_id
_entity_poly.type
_entity_poly.pdbx_seq_one_letter_code
_entity_poly.pdbx_strand_id
1 'polypeptide(L)'
;MASWKTKQTALLLDPESKVAKLYGAKNTPNMVVINPEGKLIYEGAIDSKASPNPADIPSSTNYVKAALDESLAGKPVSNPTTKPYGCSVKYKSS
;
A
#
# COMPACT_ATOMS: atom_id res chain seq x y z
N MET A 1 -7.08 14.80 15.82
CA MET A 1 -6.22 13.61 15.58
C MET A 1 -6.33 12.55 16.67
N ALA A 2 -6.79 12.88 17.90
CA ALA A 2 -6.85 11.95 19.04
C ALA A 2 -7.94 10.85 19.00
N SER A 3 -8.69 10.66 17.91
CA SER A 3 -9.82 9.71 17.84
C SER A 3 -9.63 8.55 16.86
N TRP A 4 -8.46 8.40 16.23
CA TRP A 4 -8.21 7.32 15.28
C TRP A 4 -7.52 6.15 15.99
N LYS A 5 -8.23 5.03 16.19
CA LYS A 5 -7.71 3.79 16.79
C LYS A 5 -6.88 3.00 15.77
N THR A 6 -5.77 3.57 15.36
CA THR A 6 -4.95 3.05 14.27
C THR A 6 -3.59 2.60 14.83
N LYS A 7 -3.05 1.46 14.35
CA LYS A 7 -1.83 0.84 14.90
C LYS A 7 -0.55 1.15 14.11
N GLN A 8 -0.55 2.16 13.24
CA GLN A 8 0.64 2.58 12.52
C GLN A 8 1.67 3.19 13.46
N THR A 9 2.94 2.98 13.14
CA THR A 9 4.07 3.60 13.84
C THR A 9 4.16 5.11 13.59
N ALA A 10 3.72 5.57 12.41
CA ALA A 10 3.72 6.98 12.04
C ALA A 10 2.57 7.31 11.08
N LEU A 11 2.01 8.51 11.21
CA LEU A 11 1.09 9.12 10.26
C LEU A 11 1.70 10.45 9.82
N LEU A 12 1.97 10.58 8.52
CA LEU A 12 2.62 11.77 7.95
C LEU A 12 1.65 12.49 7.03
N LEU A 13 1.71 13.82 7.03
CA LEU A 13 1.01 14.66 6.08
C LEU A 13 1.96 15.04 4.94
N ASP A 14 1.50 14.89 3.70
CA ASP A 14 2.22 15.30 2.49
C ASP A 14 1.48 16.47 1.81
N PRO A 15 1.50 17.68 2.41
CA PRO A 15 0.70 18.82 1.95
C PRO A 15 1.12 19.36 0.57
N GLU A 16 2.33 19.05 0.11
CA GLU A 16 2.85 19.43 -1.21
C GLU A 16 2.77 18.29 -2.22
N SER A 17 2.26 17.12 -1.80
CA SER A 17 2.18 15.90 -2.61
C SER A 17 3.54 15.46 -3.19
N LYS A 18 4.65 15.81 -2.51
CA LYS A 18 6.01 15.51 -2.98
C LYS A 18 6.27 14.01 -2.93
N VAL A 19 5.92 13.37 -1.81
CA VAL A 19 6.12 11.94 -1.61
C VAL A 19 5.18 11.14 -2.51
N ALA A 20 3.90 11.52 -2.56
CA ALA A 20 2.92 10.85 -3.42
C ALA A 20 3.35 10.86 -4.90
N LYS A 21 3.89 11.99 -5.40
CA LYS A 21 4.42 12.09 -6.78
C LYS A 21 5.67 11.24 -7.00
N LEU A 22 6.61 11.24 -6.05
CA LEU A 22 7.84 10.45 -6.13
C LEU A 22 7.56 8.95 -6.22
N TYR A 23 6.56 8.47 -5.49
CA TYR A 23 6.09 7.08 -5.54
C TYR A 23 5.04 6.83 -6.63
N GLY A 24 4.75 7.81 -7.49
CA GLY A 24 3.78 7.65 -8.57
C GLY A 24 2.37 7.28 -8.12
N ALA A 25 1.98 7.60 -6.87
CA ALA A 25 0.74 7.14 -6.26
C ALA A 25 -0.48 7.68 -7.02
N LYS A 26 -1.37 6.78 -7.48
CA LYS A 26 -2.58 7.17 -8.24
C LYS A 26 -3.87 6.96 -7.46
N ASN A 27 -3.88 6.00 -6.55
CA ASN A 27 -5.07 5.61 -5.80
C ASN A 27 -4.80 5.58 -4.30
N THR A 28 -5.88 5.65 -3.53
CA THR A 28 -5.88 5.35 -2.10
C THR A 28 -6.86 4.18 -1.86
N PRO A 29 -6.38 3.02 -1.38
CA PRO A 29 -5.00 2.72 -0.98
C PRO A 29 -4.02 2.43 -2.14
N ASN A 30 -2.74 2.81 -1.95
CA ASN A 30 -1.58 2.33 -2.71
C ASN A 30 -0.51 1.90 -1.70
N MET A 31 -0.12 0.64 -1.75
CA MET A 31 0.76 0.00 -0.78
C MET A 31 2.16 -0.16 -1.37
N VAL A 32 3.17 0.01 -0.52
CA VAL A 32 4.58 -0.10 -0.88
C VAL A 32 5.31 -0.90 0.20
N VAL A 33 6.17 -1.84 -0.20
CA VAL A 33 7.10 -2.54 0.70
C VAL A 33 8.53 -2.29 0.23
N ILE A 34 9.36 -1.83 1.16
CA ILE A 34 10.79 -1.58 0.94
C ILE A 34 11.56 -2.52 1.85
N ASN A 35 12.54 -3.22 1.30
CA ASN A 35 13.36 -4.17 2.04
C ASN A 35 14.49 -3.46 2.83
N PRO A 36 15.24 -4.16 3.70
CA PRO A 36 16.32 -3.56 4.50
C PRO A 36 17.44 -2.92 3.67
N GLU A 37 17.66 -3.35 2.43
CA GLU A 37 18.62 -2.73 1.50
C GLU A 37 18.09 -1.45 0.83
N GLY A 38 16.88 -1.00 1.20
CA GLY A 38 16.25 0.19 0.64
C GLY A 38 15.63 -0.01 -0.74
N LYS A 39 15.41 -1.25 -1.18
CA LYS A 39 14.80 -1.56 -2.48
C LYS A 39 13.30 -1.72 -2.37
N LEU A 40 12.58 -1.15 -3.33
CA LEU A 40 11.15 -1.39 -3.53
C LEU A 40 10.95 -2.83 -4.00
N ILE A 41 10.30 -3.66 -3.18
CA ILE A 41 10.04 -5.08 -3.48
C ILE A 41 8.55 -5.38 -3.72
N TYR A 42 7.67 -4.42 -3.41
CA TYR A 42 6.25 -4.50 -3.71
C TYR A 42 5.65 -3.10 -3.90
N GLU A 43 4.80 -2.94 -4.91
CA GLU A 43 3.93 -1.76 -5.10
C GLU A 43 2.55 -2.18 -5.63
N GLY A 44 1.47 -1.69 -5.03
CA GLY A 44 0.12 -1.86 -5.60
C GLY A 44 -1.03 -1.90 -4.60
N ALA A 45 -1.99 -2.78 -4.84
CA ALA A 45 -3.17 -2.96 -3.99
C ALA A 45 -2.81 -3.52 -2.60
N ILE A 46 -3.74 -3.41 -1.65
CA ILE A 46 -3.63 -4.11 -0.36
C ILE A 46 -3.96 -5.61 -0.51
N ASP A 47 -4.95 -5.93 -1.32
CA ASP A 47 -5.43 -7.29 -1.56
C ASP A 47 -6.03 -7.48 -2.96
N SER A 48 -6.54 -8.67 -3.25
CA SER A 48 -7.07 -9.06 -4.56
C SER A 48 -8.49 -8.56 -4.87
N LYS A 49 -9.19 -7.92 -3.93
CA LYS A 49 -10.59 -7.51 -4.11
C LYS A 49 -10.77 -6.00 -3.93
N ALA A 50 -11.10 -5.32 -5.02
CA ALA A 50 -11.45 -3.90 -5.02
C ALA A 50 -12.87 -3.65 -4.47
N SER A 51 -13.09 -3.94 -3.18
CA SER A 51 -14.40 -3.85 -2.53
C SER A 51 -14.30 -3.10 -1.20
N PRO A 52 -15.27 -2.24 -0.86
CA PRO A 52 -15.36 -1.65 0.47
C PRO A 52 -16.05 -2.58 1.49
N ASN A 53 -16.57 -3.74 1.07
CA ASN A 53 -17.33 -4.64 1.93
C ASN A 53 -16.40 -5.48 2.84
N PRO A 54 -16.50 -5.36 4.17
CA PRO A 54 -15.69 -6.17 5.07
C PRO A 54 -15.86 -7.68 4.90
N ALA A 55 -17.02 -8.14 4.40
CA ALA A 55 -17.28 -9.55 4.15
C ALA A 55 -16.39 -10.15 3.04
N ASP A 56 -15.76 -9.32 2.21
CA ASP A 56 -14.84 -9.79 1.17
C ASP A 56 -13.44 -10.13 1.73
N ILE A 57 -13.06 -9.54 2.87
CA ILE A 57 -11.71 -9.67 3.46
C ILE A 57 -11.29 -11.14 3.65
N PRO A 58 -12.10 -12.05 4.23
CA PRO A 58 -11.67 -13.43 4.48
C PRO A 58 -11.35 -14.22 3.20
N SER A 59 -11.93 -13.81 2.07
CA SER A 59 -11.74 -14.43 0.76
C SER A 59 -10.72 -13.70 -0.11
N SER A 60 -10.14 -12.61 0.38
CA SER A 60 -9.19 -11.78 -0.35
C SER A 60 -7.77 -12.26 -0.08
N THR A 61 -6.94 -12.29 -1.12
CA THR A 61 -5.50 -12.53 -0.96
C THR A 61 -4.83 -11.22 -0.58
N ASN A 62 -4.31 -11.12 0.63
CA ASN A 62 -3.56 -9.94 1.07
C ASN A 62 -2.14 -9.97 0.47
N TYR A 63 -1.90 -9.12 -0.53
CA TYR A 63 -0.62 -9.07 -1.25
C TYR A 63 0.51 -8.50 -0.40
N VAL A 64 0.22 -7.55 0.49
CA VAL A 64 1.24 -6.96 1.37
C VAL A 64 1.76 -8.00 2.35
N LYS A 65 0.85 -8.79 2.95
CA LYS A 65 1.22 -9.88 3.84
C LYS A 65 2.04 -10.94 3.11
N ALA A 66 1.63 -11.34 1.90
CA ALA A 66 2.36 -12.30 1.09
C ALA A 66 3.79 -11.79 0.77
N ALA A 67 3.93 -10.55 0.32
CA ALA A 67 5.23 -9.95 0.01
C ALA A 67 6.15 -9.88 1.25
N LEU A 68 5.60 -9.53 2.41
CA LEU A 68 6.35 -9.53 3.67
C LEU A 68 6.79 -10.94 4.08
N ASP A 69 5.88 -11.92 4.06
CA ASP A 69 6.17 -13.31 4.42
C ASP A 69 7.25 -13.92 3.49
N GLU A 70 7.14 -13.68 2.18
CA GLU A 70 8.10 -14.13 1.17
C GLU A 70 9.46 -13.47 1.37
N SER A 71 9.49 -12.14 1.55
CA SER A 71 10.73 -11.40 1.78
C SER A 71 11.43 -11.84 3.07
N LEU A 72 10.69 -12.03 4.16
CA LEU A 72 11.25 -12.48 5.44
C LEU A 72 11.76 -13.93 5.37
N ALA A 73 11.17 -14.76 4.51
CA ALA A 73 11.64 -16.11 4.22
C ALA A 73 12.82 -16.16 3.23
N GLY A 74 13.34 -15.01 2.79
CA GLY A 74 14.42 -14.92 1.80
C GLY A 74 14.00 -15.37 0.40
N LYS A 75 12.70 -15.38 0.10
CA LYS A 75 12.14 -15.78 -1.19
C LYS A 75 11.87 -14.55 -2.06
N PRO A 76 11.90 -14.68 -3.40
CA PRO A 76 11.39 -13.65 -4.29
C PRO A 76 9.91 -13.36 -4.01
N VAL A 77 9.52 -12.08 -4.07
CA VAL A 77 8.11 -11.68 -3.97
C VAL A 77 7.37 -12.13 -5.23
N SER A 78 6.31 -12.92 -5.06
CA SER A 78 5.58 -13.54 -6.18
C SER A 78 4.82 -12.53 -7.04
N ASN A 79 4.29 -11.48 -6.41
CA ASN A 79 3.52 -10.43 -7.07
C ASN A 79 4.13 -9.06 -6.74
N PRO A 80 5.30 -8.70 -7.29
CA PRO A 80 6.01 -7.47 -6.92
C PRO A 80 5.25 -6.21 -7.36
N THR A 81 4.29 -6.33 -8.27
CA THR A 81 3.42 -5.24 -8.70
C THR A 81 1.99 -5.71 -8.87
N THR A 82 1.04 -4.99 -8.30
CA THR A 82 -0.40 -5.23 -8.52
C THR A 82 -1.11 -3.93 -8.85
N LYS A 83 -2.30 -4.00 -9.45
CA LYS A 83 -3.07 -2.81 -9.79
C LYS A 83 -3.72 -2.23 -8.52
N PRO A 84 -3.35 -1.03 -8.06
CA PRO A 84 -4.02 -0.41 -6.92
C PRO A 84 -5.47 -0.04 -7.27
N TYR A 85 -6.31 0.07 -6.25
CA TYR A 85 -7.73 0.38 -6.40
C TYR A 85 -8.18 1.45 -5.40
N GLY A 86 -9.42 1.92 -5.55
CA GLY A 86 -10.02 2.93 -4.68
C GLY A 86 -9.99 4.33 -5.28
N CYS A 87 -10.26 5.33 -4.45
CA CYS A 87 -10.37 6.72 -4.89
C CYS A 87 -9.04 7.24 -5.45
N SER A 88 -9.09 8.16 -6.41
CA SER A 88 -7.89 8.83 -6.91
C SER A 88 -7.25 9.72 -5.85
N VAL A 89 -5.91 9.77 -5.84
CA VAL A 89 -5.15 10.73 -5.03
C VAL A 89 -5.56 12.16 -5.45
N LYS A 90 -5.86 13.01 -4.46
CA LYS A 90 -6.24 14.41 -4.69
C LYS A 90 -5.00 15.29 -4.72
N TYR A 91 -4.30 15.24 -5.85
CA TYR A 91 -3.19 16.15 -6.08
C TYR A 91 -3.69 17.60 -6.10
N LYS A 92 -2.91 18.50 -5.50
CA LYS A 92 -3.14 19.93 -5.68
C LYS A 92 -3.08 20.25 -7.18
N SER A 93 -4.05 21.03 -7.63
CA SER A 93 -4.00 21.71 -8.92
C SER A 93 -2.67 22.46 -9.02
N SER A 94 -2.07 22.40 -10.19
CA SER A 94 -0.84 23.12 -10.50
C SER A 94 -1.01 24.62 -10.32
#